data_AF-A0A7J9QRB8-F1
#
_entry.id   AF-A0A7J9QRB8-F1
#
_cell.length_a   1.000
_cell.length_b   1.000
_cell.length_c   1.000
_cell.angle_alpha   90.00
_cell.angle_beta   90.00
_cell.angle_gamma   90.00
#
_symmetry.space_group_name_H-M   'P 1'
#
loop_
_entity.id
_entity.type
_entity.pdbx_description
1 polymer ?
#
loop_
_entity_poly.entity_id
_entity_poly.type
_entity_poly.pdbx_seq_one_letter_code
_entity_poly.pdbx_strand_id
1 'polypeptide(L)' 'NMENLTGTLISVYGKTVSIIGDTNKLRLAVDAISSISNGSMHGAVYNKLETANRKGKEERMKLWEDQNVFD' A
#
# COMPACT_ATOMS: atom_id res chain seq x y z
N ASN A 1 6.74 5.97 -7.88
CA ASN A 1 6.22 4.72 -8.46
C ASN A 1 5.34 3.98 -7.47
N MET A 2 4.17 3.50 -7.94
CA MET A 2 3.17 2.78 -7.15
C MET A 2 3.71 1.46 -6.56
N GLU A 3 4.52 0.73 -7.31
CA GLU A 3 5.21 -0.49 -6.82
C GLU A 3 6.12 -0.18 -5.64
N ASN A 4 6.89 0.92 -5.70
CA ASN A 4 7.82 1.28 -4.63
C ASN A 4 7.09 1.75 -3.36
N LEU A 5 5.93 2.41 -3.53
CA LEU A 5 5.08 2.82 -2.41
C LEU A 5 4.43 1.59 -1.76
N THR A 6 3.87 0.69 -2.55
CA THR A 6 3.23 -0.52 -2.03
C THR A 6 4.22 -1.62 -1.70
N GLY A 7 5.51 -1.51 -2.03
CA GLY A 7 6.47 -2.61 -1.89
C GLY A 7 5.99 -3.92 -2.53
N THR A 8 5.16 -3.83 -3.57
CA THR A 8 4.60 -4.97 -4.30
C THR A 8 5.08 -4.94 -5.74
N LEU A 9 5.20 -6.13 -6.33
CA LEU A 9 5.50 -6.30 -7.75
C LEU A 9 4.18 -6.35 -8.52
N ILE A 10 4.04 -5.51 -9.54
CA ILE A 10 2.81 -5.38 -10.33
C ILE A 10 3.15 -5.64 -11.80
N SER A 11 2.43 -6.57 -12.42
CA SER A 11 2.55 -6.85 -13.85
C SER A 11 1.19 -6.71 -14.52
N VAL A 12 1.12 -5.94 -15.61
CA VAL A 12 -0.11 -5.70 -16.38
C VAL A 12 0.01 -6.38 -17.74
N TYR A 13 -0.90 -7.30 -18.03
CA TYR A 13 -0.99 -8.01 -19.30
C TYR A 13 -2.37 -7.83 -19.93
N GLY A 14 -2.46 -6.92 -20.92
CA GLY A 14 -3.71 -6.62 -21.61
C GLY A 14 -4.80 -6.13 -20.65
N LYS A 15 -5.75 -7.02 -20.32
CA LYS A 15 -6.85 -6.76 -19.38
C LYS A 15 -6.61 -7.29 -17.95
N THR A 16 -5.53 -8.02 -17.73
CA THR A 16 -5.27 -8.74 -16.47
C THR A 16 -4.10 -8.09 -15.74
N VAL A 17 -4.25 -7.90 -14.44
CA VAL A 17 -3.19 -7.36 -13.57
C VAL A 17 -2.83 -8.40 -12.52
N SER A 18 -1.55 -8.75 -12.46
CA SER A 18 -0.97 -9.66 -11.47
C SER A 18 -0.21 -8.84 -10.43
N ILE A 19 -0.43 -9.14 -9.15
CA ILE A 19 0.19 -8.42 -8.03
C ILE A 19 0.79 -9.46 -7.08
N ILE A 20 2.05 -9.26 -6.69
CA ILE A 20 2.76 -10.12 -5.74
C ILE A 20 3.30 -9.24 -4.61
N GLY A 21 2.96 -9.60 -3.37
CA GLY A 21 3.45 -8.91 -2.18
C GLY A 21 2.72 -9.32 -0.91
N ASP A 22 3.04 -8.63 0.18
CA ASP A 22 2.46 -8.87 1.51
C ASP A 22 0.96 -8.63 1.57
N THR A 23 0.25 -9.37 2.42
CA THR A 23 -1.22 -9.36 2.51
C THR A 23 -1.80 -7.97 2.78
N ASN A 24 -1.16 -7.19 3.66
CA ASN A 24 -1.57 -5.82 3.98
C ASN A 24 -1.36 -4.86 2.79
N LYS A 25 -0.33 -5.11 1.98
CA LYS A 25 0.04 -4.24 0.86
C LYS A 25 -0.68 -4.61 -0.43
N LEU A 26 -1.05 -5.88 -0.58
CA LEU A 26 -1.83 -6.41 -1.68
C LEU A 26 -3.18 -5.67 -1.80
N ARG A 27 -3.90 -5.51 -0.69
CA ARG A 27 -5.18 -4.77 -0.67
C ARG A 27 -5.03 -3.33 -1.16
N LEU A 28 -3.97 -2.64 -0.70
CA LEU A 28 -3.69 -1.27 -1.11
C LEU A 28 -3.40 -1.15 -2.61
N ALA A 29 -2.65 -2.10 -3.17
CA ALA A 29 -2.35 -2.14 -4.60
C ALA A 29 -3.63 -2.39 -5.43
N VAL A 30 -4.49 -3.32 -4.99
CA VAL A 30 -5.78 -3.61 -5.67
C VAL A 30 -6.69 -2.38 -5.65
N ASP A 31 -6.85 -1.73 -4.49
CA ASP A 31 -7.67 -0.52 -4.38
C ASP A 31 -7.16 0.61 -5.26
N ALA A 32 -5.83 0.77 -5.34
CA ALA A 32 -5.20 1.76 -6.20
C ALA A 32 -5.47 1.51 -7.69
N ILE A 33 -5.30 0.27 -8.15
CA ILE A 33 -5.57 -0.14 -9.53
C ILE A 33 -7.05 0.02 -9.85
N SER A 34 -7.95 -0.42 -8.97
CA SER A 34 -9.39 -0.25 -9.16
C SER A 34 -9.81 1.22 -9.21
N SER A 35 -9.22 2.06 -8.37
CA SER A 35 -9.50 3.51 -8.37
C SER A 35 -9.08 4.17 -9.68
N ILE A 36 -7.89 3.82 -10.19
CA ILE A 36 -7.39 4.30 -11.49
C ILE A 36 -8.28 3.79 -12.62
N SER A 37 -8.64 2.51 -12.61
CA SER A 37 -9.52 1.90 -13.61
C SER A 37 -10.91 2.56 -13.65
N ASN A 38 -11.38 3.09 -12.52
CA ASN A 38 -12.64 3.85 -12.42
C ASN A 38 -12.51 5.33 -12.84
N GLY A 39 -11.33 5.76 -13.30
CA GLY A 39 -11.08 7.15 -13.74
C GLY A 39 -10.67 8.11 -12.63
N SER A 40 -10.27 7.61 -11.45
CA SER A 40 -9.76 8.48 -10.39
C SER A 40 -8.43 9.11 -10.78
N MET A 41 -8.21 10.37 -10.36
CA MET A 41 -6.93 11.04 -10.55
C MET A 41 -5.80 10.28 -9.85
N HIS A 42 -4.72 9.99 -10.58
CA HIS A 42 -3.55 9.30 -10.05
C HIS A 42 -2.99 9.97 -8.78
N GLY A 43 -3.00 11.30 -8.70
CA GLY A 43 -2.53 12.05 -7.51
C GLY A 43 -3.31 11.70 -6.24
N ALA A 44 -4.63 11.54 -6.33
CA ALA A 44 -5.45 11.14 -5.18
C ALA A 44 -5.14 9.71 -4.73
N VAL A 45 -4.85 8.82 -5.69
CA VAL A 45 -4.45 7.43 -5.41
C VAL A 45 -3.08 7.37 -4.74
N TYR A 46 -2.12 8.17 -5.22
CA TYR A 46 -0.81 8.28 -4.57
C TYR A 46 -0.90 8.80 -3.13
N ASN A 47 -1.71 9.83 -2.88
CA ASN A 47 -1.93 10.35 -1.52
C ASN A 47 -2.55 9.30 -0.59
N LYS A 48 -3.50 8.50 -1.10
CA LYS A 48 -4.07 7.37 -0.35
C LYS A 48 -3.02 6.32 0.01
N LEU A 49 -2.19 5.93 -0.95
CA LEU A 49 -1.11 4.96 -0.74
C LEU A 49 -0.08 5.46 0.27
N GLU A 50 0.31 6.73 0.18
CA GLU A 50 1.23 7.35 1.13
C GLU A 50 0.65 7.38 2.55
N THR A 51 -0.62 7.77 2.68
CA THR A 51 -1.33 7.77 3.97
C THR A 51 -1.39 6.38 4.58
N ALA A 52 -1.68 5.36 3.77
CA ALA A 52 -1.72 3.97 4.22
C ALA A 52 -0.35 3.45 4.66
N ASN A 53 0.72 3.80 3.93
CA ASN A 53 2.09 3.50 4.34
C ASN A 53 2.47 4.19 5.65
N ARG A 54 2.04 5.44 5.85
CA ARG A 54 2.30 6.19 7.07
C ARG A 54 1.61 5.51 8.26
N LYS A 55 0.33 5.14 8.12
CA LYS A 55 -0.40 4.38 9.15
C LYS A 55 0.28 3.07 9.51
N GLY A 56 0.71 2.28 8.52
CA GLY A 56 1.41 1.02 8.78
C GLY A 56 2.74 1.21 9.52
N LYS A 57 3.47 2.32 9.26
CA LYS A 57 4.68 2.66 10.04
C LYS A 57 4.34 3.12 11.45
N GLU A 58 3.29 3.93 11.62
CA GLU A 58 2.80 4.39 12.93
C GLU A 58 2.38 3.21 13.81
N GLU A 59 1.65 2.24 13.26
CA GLU A 59 1.28 1.00 13.96
C GLU A 59 2.51 0.21 14.41
N ARG A 60 3.52 0.09 13.55
CA ARG A 60 4.76 -0.61 13.89
C ARG A 60 5.60 0.11 14.95
N MET A 61 5.57 1.45 14.96
CA MET A 61 6.24 2.26 15.99
C MET A 61 5.55 2.10 17.35
N LYS A 62 4.21 2.10 17.39
CA LYS A 62 3.45 1.85 18.63
C LYS A 62 3.78 0.49 19.25
N LEU A 63 3.89 -0.55 18.42
CA LEU A 63 4.28 -1.88 18.89
C LEU A 63 5.69 -1.92 19.50
N TRP A 64 6.59 -1.01 19.10
CA TRP A 64 7.96 -0.94 19.62
C TRP A 64 8.02 -0.14 20.94
N GLU A 65 7.20 0.89 21.10
CA GLU A 65 7.05 1.63 22.36
C GLU A 65 6.45 0.74 23.47
N ASP A 66 5.46 -0.10 23.13
CA ASP A 66 4.83 -1.04 24.07
C ASP A 66 5.75 -2.21 24.48
N GLN A 67 6.83 -2.49 23.75
CA GLN A 67 7.80 -3.55 24.10
C GLN A 67 8.87 -3.08 25.10
N ASN A 68 9.04 -1.77 25.30
CA ASN A 68 9.99 -1.20 26.25
C ASN A 68 9.44 -1.11 27.69
N VAL A 69 8.53 -2.02 28.07
CA VAL A 69 7.86 -2.06 29.37
C VAL A 69 8.50 -3.02 30.39
N PHE A 70 9.80 -3.30 30.25
CA PHE A 70 10.63 -3.93 31.28
C PHE A 70 11.92 -3.10 31.40
N ASP A 71 12.05 -2.17 32.35
CA ASP A 71 12.54 -2.41 33.74
C ASP A 71 12.30 -3.81 34.34
#